data_AF-A0A1J4JB39-F1
#
_entry.id   AF-A0A1J4JB39-F1
#
_cell.length_a   1.000
_cell.length_b   1.000
_cell.length_c   1.000
_cell.angle_alpha   90.00
_cell.angle_beta   90.00
_cell.angle_gamma   90.00
#
_symmetry.space_group_name_H-M   'P 1'
#
loop_
_entity.id
_entity.type
_entity.pdbx_description
1 polymer ?
#
loop_
_entity_poly.entity_id
_entity_poly.type
_entity_poly.pdbx_seq_one_letter_code
_entity_poly.pdbx_strand_id
1 'polypeptide(L)'
;MADDEDVNVLNFTCKLISNFSGDKVREFVLSYYLCDQTMSMFEMAVPNSGFRPGKFLQRQRVKNPKTKDFFAPSAFYVGAQIKVSGRIFELLKASPHTLCLMEANSDEFPEASVQNVVQTLKNVCMQTTQDIRTLFEVRDTTGSGFVTIQDAQELFDAFVPKITKHGVITLIRAFERYGGRFEYPLLLQYMRV
;
A
#
# COMPACT_ATOMS: atom_id res chain seq x y z
N MET A 1 -13.46 -28.84 4.49
CA MET A 1 -12.14 -28.23 4.69
C MET A 1 -12.01 -27.15 3.63
N ALA A 2 -12.41 -25.93 3.96
CA ALA A 2 -11.96 -24.76 3.20
C ALA A 2 -10.58 -24.44 3.79
N ASP A 3 -9.57 -24.42 2.94
CA ASP A 3 -8.17 -24.62 3.30
C ASP A 3 -7.61 -23.44 4.11
N ASP A 4 -6.90 -23.75 5.21
CA ASP A 4 -6.11 -22.80 6.01
C ASP A 4 -5.08 -22.00 5.17
N GLU A 5 -4.82 -22.42 3.93
CA GLU A 5 -3.93 -21.72 2.99
C GLU A 5 -4.46 -20.34 2.56
N ASP A 6 -5.79 -20.11 2.52
CA ASP A 6 -6.36 -18.84 2.09
C ASP A 6 -6.25 -17.73 3.16
N VAL A 7 -5.96 -18.08 4.41
CA VAL A 7 -5.91 -17.12 5.52
C VAL A 7 -4.68 -16.21 5.42
N ASN A 8 -3.58 -16.72 4.86
CA ASN A 8 -2.27 -16.05 4.83
C ASN A 8 -1.83 -15.66 3.41
N VAL A 9 -2.76 -15.12 2.63
CA VAL A 9 -2.50 -14.65 1.25
C VAL A 9 -2.61 -13.14 1.16
N LEU A 10 -1.54 -12.50 0.70
CA LEU A 10 -1.55 -11.08 0.36
C LEU A 10 -2.04 -10.91 -1.08
N ASN A 11 -3.19 -10.27 -1.24
CA ASN A 11 -3.79 -9.94 -2.53
C ASN A 11 -3.64 -8.45 -2.85
N PHE A 12 -3.07 -8.17 -4.03
CA PHE A 12 -2.89 -6.83 -4.56
C PHE A 12 -3.44 -6.71 -5.98
N THR A 13 -4.16 -5.64 -6.26
CA THR A 13 -4.37 -5.20 -7.65
C THR A 13 -3.12 -4.49 -8.12
N CYS A 14 -2.66 -4.80 -9.32
CA CYS A 14 -1.48 -4.18 -9.92
C CYS A 14 -1.70 -3.84 -11.39
N LYS A 15 -0.91 -2.88 -11.88
CA LYS A 15 -0.88 -2.49 -13.30
C LYS A 15 0.50 -2.72 -13.88
N LEU A 16 0.54 -2.95 -15.19
CA LEU A 16 1.78 -3.07 -15.94
C LEU A 16 2.38 -1.68 -16.21
N ILE A 17 3.65 -1.47 -15.83
CA ILE A 17 4.42 -0.28 -16.22
C ILE A 17 4.98 -0.52 -17.62
N SER A 18 4.37 0.10 -18.62
CA SER A 18 4.72 -0.03 -20.04
C SER A 18 4.50 1.29 -20.78
N ASN A 19 5.31 1.52 -21.82
CA ASN A 19 5.14 2.64 -22.74
C ASN A 19 3.99 2.40 -23.74
N PHE A 20 3.54 1.15 -23.89
CA PHE A 20 2.44 0.80 -24.78
C PHE A 20 1.10 1.18 -24.14
N SER A 21 0.27 1.94 -24.86
CA SER A 21 -1.01 2.45 -24.35
C SER A 21 -2.00 1.33 -23.97
N GLY A 22 -2.05 0.26 -24.77
CA GLY A 22 -2.92 -0.89 -24.49
C GLY A 22 -2.52 -1.64 -23.22
N ASP A 23 -1.26 -1.58 -22.79
CA ASP A 23 -0.84 -2.22 -21.55
C ASP A 23 -1.29 -1.45 -20.30
N LYS A 24 -1.53 -0.14 -20.42
CA LYS A 24 -1.90 0.72 -19.29
C LYS A 24 -3.31 0.46 -18.77
N VAL A 25 -4.19 -0.11 -19.62
CA VAL A 25 -5.56 -0.47 -19.24
C VAL A 25 -5.67 -1.88 -18.67
N ARG A 26 -4.59 -2.67 -18.71
CA ARG A 26 -4.60 -4.05 -18.21
C ARG A 26 -4.46 -4.05 -16.70
N GLU A 27 -5.36 -4.78 -16.05
CA GLU A 27 -5.36 -4.97 -14.60
C GLU A 27 -4.99 -6.40 -14.25
N PHE A 28 -4.22 -6.54 -13.17
CA PHE A 28 -3.74 -7.83 -12.70
C PHE A 28 -4.03 -7.94 -11.20
N VAL A 29 -4.19 -9.18 -10.73
CA VAL A 29 -4.20 -9.51 -9.31
C VAL A 29 -2.97 -10.35 -9.03
N LEU A 30 -2.14 -9.88 -8.11
CA LEU A 30 -1.01 -10.61 -7.55
C LEU A 30 -1.42 -11.19 -6.20
N SER A 31 -1.21 -12.49 -6.04
CA SER A 31 -1.40 -13.21 -4.79
C SER A 31 -0.05 -13.73 -4.29
N TYR A 32 0.37 -13.30 -3.12
CA TYR A 32 1.59 -13.79 -2.44
C TYR A 32 1.20 -14.66 -1.25
N TYR A 33 1.70 -15.89 -1.23
CA TYR A 33 1.37 -16.90 -0.22
C TYR A 33 2.46 -16.91 0.84
N LEU A 34 2.14 -16.47 2.07
CA LEU A 34 3.14 -16.36 3.14
C LEU A 34 3.67 -17.72 3.60
N CYS A 35 2.85 -18.77 3.51
CA CYS A 35 3.19 -20.12 3.98
C CYS A 35 4.41 -20.73 3.29
N ASP A 36 4.63 -20.45 2.01
CA ASP A 36 5.69 -21.05 1.20
C ASP A 36 6.49 -20.03 0.37
N GLN A 37 6.23 -18.72 0.57
CA GLN A 37 6.88 -17.62 -0.12
C GLN A 37 6.76 -17.71 -1.66
N THR A 38 5.65 -18.27 -2.14
CA THR A 38 5.31 -18.30 -3.56
C THR A 38 4.41 -17.14 -3.95
N MET A 39 4.32 -16.86 -5.25
CA MET A 39 3.34 -15.91 -5.77
C MET A 39 2.72 -16.41 -7.07
N SER A 40 1.49 -16.00 -7.31
CA SER A 40 0.79 -16.16 -8.59
C SER A 40 0.29 -14.82 -9.08
N MET A 41 0.02 -14.72 -10.38
CA MET A 41 -0.53 -13.50 -10.95
C MET A 41 -1.55 -13.82 -12.03
N PHE A 42 -2.71 -13.17 -11.95
CA PHE A 42 -3.83 -13.35 -12.84
C PHE A 42 -4.18 -12.03 -13.52
N GLU A 43 -4.38 -12.05 -14.83
CA GLU A 43 -4.83 -10.92 -15.63
C GLU A 43 -6.36 -10.88 -15.63
N MET A 44 -6.90 -9.75 -15.19
CA MET A 44 -8.34 -9.52 -15.07
C MET A 44 -8.96 -9.18 -16.42
N ALA A 45 -10.24 -9.52 -16.57
CA ALA A 45 -11.00 -9.17 -17.77
C ALA A 45 -11.36 -7.69 -17.74
N VAL A 46 -10.83 -6.92 -18.69
CA VAL A 46 -11.21 -5.51 -18.89
C VAL A 46 -12.03 -5.40 -20.18
N PRO A 47 -13.31 -4.96 -20.12
CA PRO A 47 -14.15 -4.82 -21.31
C PRO A 47 -13.49 -3.95 -22.38
N ASN A 48 -13.64 -4.35 -23.65
CA ASN A 48 -13.12 -3.62 -24.81
C ASN A 48 -11.58 -3.41 -24.82
N SER A 49 -10.82 -4.11 -23.98
CA SER A 49 -9.36 -3.98 -23.92
C SER A 49 -8.62 -4.74 -25.04
N GLY A 50 -9.27 -5.73 -25.65
CA GLY A 50 -8.66 -6.64 -26.62
C GLY A 50 -7.71 -7.68 -26.03
N PHE A 51 -7.53 -7.70 -24.69
CA PHE A 51 -6.71 -8.70 -23.98
C PHE A 51 -7.57 -9.83 -23.42
N ARG A 52 -7.04 -11.06 -23.50
CA ARG A 52 -7.70 -12.22 -22.90
C ARG A 52 -7.32 -12.32 -21.42
N PRO A 53 -8.30 -12.41 -20.50
CA PRO A 53 -8.00 -12.67 -19.10
C PRO A 53 -7.38 -14.06 -18.94
N GLY A 54 -6.60 -14.25 -17.87
CA GLY A 54 -5.99 -15.54 -17.60
C GLY A 54 -4.79 -15.50 -16.67
N LYS A 55 -4.24 -16.68 -16.40
CA LYS A 55 -3.07 -16.83 -15.56
C LYS A 55 -1.83 -16.24 -16.26
N PHE A 56 -1.30 -15.14 -15.72
CA PHE A 56 -0.07 -14.53 -16.19
C PHE A 56 1.16 -15.22 -15.60
N LEU A 57 1.09 -15.59 -14.33
CA LEU A 57 2.14 -16.32 -13.61
C LEU A 57 1.52 -17.46 -12.79
N GLN A 58 1.99 -18.69 -13.01
CA GLN A 58 1.66 -19.82 -12.15
C GLN A 58 2.34 -19.69 -10.79
N ARG A 59 1.65 -20.12 -9.73
CA ARG A 59 2.16 -20.14 -8.34
C ARG A 59 3.54 -20.78 -8.31
N GLN A 60 4.54 -19.97 -7.99
CA GLN A 60 5.93 -20.38 -7.89
C GLN A 60 6.71 -19.36 -7.06
N ARG A 61 7.90 -19.75 -6.60
CA ARG A 61 8.84 -18.79 -6.00
C ARG A 61 9.49 -17.96 -7.10
N VAL A 62 9.50 -16.64 -6.94
CA VAL A 62 10.09 -15.71 -7.92
C VAL A 62 11.29 -15.01 -7.30
N LYS A 63 12.40 -14.99 -8.03
CA LYS A 63 13.61 -14.27 -7.63
C LYS A 63 13.50 -12.79 -7.98
N ASN A 64 13.86 -11.93 -7.04
CA ASN A 64 14.04 -10.52 -7.28
C ASN A 64 15.27 -10.34 -8.20
N PRO A 65 15.11 -9.74 -9.39
CA PRO A 65 16.21 -9.63 -10.34
C PRO A 65 17.34 -8.71 -9.86
N LYS A 66 17.08 -7.83 -8.88
CA LYS A 66 18.07 -6.92 -8.28
C LYS A 66 18.93 -7.64 -7.24
N THR A 67 18.31 -8.31 -6.26
CA THR A 67 19.03 -8.96 -5.15
C THR A 67 19.49 -10.37 -5.48
N LYS A 68 18.89 -11.02 -6.48
CA LYS A 68 19.07 -12.45 -6.84
C LYS A 68 18.46 -13.45 -5.84
N ASP A 69 17.95 -12.97 -4.73
CA ASP A 69 17.18 -13.75 -3.75
C ASP A 69 15.70 -13.84 -4.11
N PHE A 70 14.97 -14.74 -3.44
CA PHE A 70 13.52 -14.79 -3.55
C PHE A 70 12.87 -13.55 -2.94
N PHE A 71 11.73 -13.12 -3.49
CA PHE A 71 10.97 -12.02 -2.89
C PHE A 71 10.51 -12.36 -1.48
N ALA A 72 10.90 -11.53 -0.53
CA ALA A 72 10.44 -11.56 0.86
C ALA A 72 9.08 -10.86 1.01
N PRO A 73 8.31 -11.14 2.09
CA PRO A 73 7.03 -10.48 2.36
C PRO A 73 7.14 -8.95 2.37
N SER A 74 8.21 -8.40 2.95
CA SER A 74 8.47 -6.96 3.04
C SER A 74 8.57 -6.24 1.68
N ALA A 75 8.75 -6.98 0.58
CA ALA A 75 8.78 -6.40 -0.77
C ALA A 75 7.38 -6.04 -1.30
N PHE A 76 6.31 -6.51 -0.66
CA PHE A 76 4.93 -6.34 -1.11
C PHE A 76 4.20 -5.28 -0.28
N TYR A 77 4.05 -4.10 -0.85
CA TYR A 77 3.29 -2.99 -0.28
C TYR A 77 2.71 -2.13 -1.40
N VAL A 78 1.69 -1.33 -1.10
CA VAL A 78 1.06 -0.45 -2.08
C VAL A 78 2.06 0.63 -2.53
N GLY A 79 2.23 0.76 -3.85
CA GLY A 79 3.25 1.60 -4.49
C GLY A 79 4.54 0.86 -4.83
N ALA A 80 4.75 -0.36 -4.33
CA ALA A 80 5.92 -1.17 -4.67
C ALA A 80 5.93 -1.55 -6.17
N GLN A 81 7.12 -1.65 -6.74
CA GLN A 81 7.32 -2.12 -8.11
C GLN A 81 7.98 -3.50 -8.11
N ILE A 82 7.27 -4.51 -8.61
CA ILE A 82 7.73 -5.90 -8.67
C ILE A 82 8.02 -6.27 -10.12
N LYS A 83 9.21 -6.83 -10.38
CA LYS A 83 9.60 -7.31 -11.72
C LYS A 83 9.40 -8.83 -11.81
N VAL A 84 8.46 -9.26 -12.65
CA VAL A 84 8.07 -10.66 -12.87
C VAL A 84 8.02 -10.95 -14.37
N SER A 85 8.60 -12.09 -14.80
CA SER A 85 8.60 -12.53 -16.21
C SER A 85 9.04 -11.44 -17.21
N GLY A 86 10.07 -10.67 -16.83
CA GLY A 86 10.62 -9.59 -17.67
C GLY A 86 9.83 -8.28 -17.64
N ARG A 87 8.66 -8.22 -17.00
CA ARG A 87 7.79 -7.04 -16.92
C ARG A 87 7.76 -6.44 -15.52
N ILE A 88 7.49 -5.14 -15.40
CA ILE A 88 7.44 -4.43 -14.12
C ILE A 88 5.98 -4.07 -13.81
N PHE A 89 5.52 -4.40 -12.62
CA PHE A 89 4.17 -4.15 -12.16
C PHE A 89 4.21 -3.22 -10.95
N GLU A 90 3.35 -2.21 -10.91
CA GLU A 90 3.12 -1.38 -9.71
C GLU A 90 1.95 -1.98 -8.93
N LEU A 91 2.15 -2.26 -7.64
CA LEU A 91 1.08 -2.66 -6.73
C LEU A 91 0.24 -1.42 -6.40
N LEU A 92 -1.03 -1.41 -6.79
CA LEU A 92 -1.89 -0.23 -6.71
C LEU A 92 -2.78 -0.22 -5.48
N LYS A 93 -3.37 -1.36 -5.15
CA LYS A 93 -4.32 -1.52 -4.05
C LYS A 93 -4.11 -2.87 -3.41
N ALA A 94 -4.27 -2.92 -2.10
CA ALA A 94 -4.33 -4.16 -1.33
C ALA A 94 -5.79 -4.44 -0.99
N SER A 95 -6.17 -5.72 -0.89
CA SER A 95 -7.49 -6.07 -0.35
C SER A 95 -7.59 -5.67 1.14
N PRO A 96 -8.79 -5.45 1.68
CA PRO A 96 -8.95 -5.17 3.12
C PRO A 96 -8.34 -6.25 4.01
N HIS A 97 -8.46 -7.52 3.62
CA HIS A 97 -7.83 -8.65 4.32
C HIS A 97 -6.30 -8.52 4.35
N THR A 98 -5.68 -8.23 3.20
CA THR A 98 -4.24 -8.01 3.08
C THR A 98 -3.77 -6.90 4.02
N LEU A 99 -4.48 -5.77 4.08
CA LEU A 99 -4.13 -4.65 4.95
C LEU A 99 -4.16 -5.06 6.43
N CYS A 100 -5.24 -5.71 6.88
CA CYS A 100 -5.35 -6.20 8.25
C CYS A 100 -4.24 -7.21 8.58
N LEU A 101 -3.91 -8.12 7.65
CA LEU A 101 -2.88 -9.13 7.84
C LEU A 101 -1.48 -8.51 7.95
N MET A 102 -1.18 -7.49 7.13
CA MET A 102 0.08 -6.76 7.19
C MET A 102 0.21 -5.96 8.49
N GLU A 103 -0.88 -5.31 8.94
CA GLU A 103 -0.93 -4.57 10.21
C GLU A 103 -0.73 -5.51 11.42
N ALA A 104 -1.35 -6.69 11.40
CA ALA A 104 -1.20 -7.70 12.45
C ALA A 104 0.23 -8.27 12.55
N ASN A 105 0.97 -8.28 11.43
CA ASN A 105 2.35 -8.77 11.35
C ASN A 105 3.34 -7.65 11.01
N SER A 106 3.14 -6.46 11.59
CA SER A 106 3.87 -5.25 11.21
C SER A 106 5.40 -5.31 11.36
N ASP A 107 5.92 -6.28 12.11
CA ASP A 107 7.36 -6.58 12.22
C ASP A 107 7.96 -7.03 10.88
N GLU A 108 7.18 -7.75 10.05
CA GLU A 108 7.58 -8.19 8.71
C GLU A 108 7.23 -7.18 7.62
N PHE A 109 6.33 -6.24 7.91
CA PHE A 109 5.81 -5.25 6.97
C PHE A 109 6.05 -3.82 7.50
N PRO A 110 7.24 -3.24 7.30
CA PRO A 110 7.59 -1.92 7.84
C PRO A 110 6.62 -0.81 7.43
N GLU A 111 6.09 -0.89 6.21
CA GLU A 111 5.12 0.08 5.67
C GLU A 111 3.73 -0.01 6.33
N ALA A 112 3.41 -1.14 6.98
CA ALA A 112 2.17 -1.34 7.71
C ALA A 112 2.32 -1.08 9.23
N SER A 113 3.54 -0.79 9.70
CA SER A 113 3.81 -0.42 11.09
C SER A 113 3.52 1.06 11.32
N VAL A 114 2.50 1.36 12.13
CA VAL A 114 2.15 2.73 12.52
C VAL A 114 3.35 3.45 13.13
N GLN A 115 4.13 2.76 13.97
CA GLN A 115 5.32 3.34 14.61
C GLN A 115 6.37 3.76 13.55
N ASN A 116 6.71 2.87 12.61
CA ASN A 116 7.69 3.16 11.58
C ASN A 116 7.23 4.27 10.64
N VAL A 117 5.96 4.25 10.24
CA VAL A 117 5.41 5.23 9.31
C VAL A 117 5.29 6.60 9.97
N VAL A 118 4.85 6.68 11.23
CA VAL A 118 4.81 7.95 11.98
C VAL A 118 6.22 8.50 12.21
N GLN A 119 7.20 7.65 12.52
CA GLN A 119 8.59 8.08 12.64
C GLN A 119 9.14 8.60 11.30
N THR A 120 8.79 7.96 10.20
CA THR A 120 9.14 8.41 8.85
C THR A 120 8.51 9.77 8.55
N LEU A 121 7.22 9.96 8.83
CA LEU A 121 6.52 11.24 8.70
C LEU A 121 7.20 12.33 9.53
N LYS A 122 7.52 12.05 10.80
CA LYS A 122 8.23 12.98 11.71
C LYS A 122 9.56 13.43 11.10
N ASN A 123 10.36 12.51 10.59
CA ASN A 123 11.63 12.82 9.94
C ASN A 123 11.43 13.69 8.68
N VAL A 124 10.41 13.39 7.88
CA VAL A 124 10.09 14.17 6.66
C VAL A 124 9.64 15.59 7.00
N CYS A 125 8.80 15.75 8.03
CA CYS A 125 8.37 17.06 8.52
C CYS A 125 9.54 17.86 9.10
N MET A 126 10.49 17.25 9.81
CA MET A 126 11.70 17.95 10.29
C MET A 126 12.59 18.48 9.16
N GLN A 127 12.57 17.81 8.00
CA GLN A 127 13.36 18.21 6.82
C GLN A 127 12.61 19.17 5.89
N THR A 128 11.34 19.45 6.17
CA THR A 128 10.47 20.28 5.32
C THR A 128 10.04 21.50 6.13
N THR A 129 9.82 22.64 5.48
CA THR A 129 9.31 23.85 6.17
C THR A 129 7.82 23.76 6.51
N GLN A 130 7.14 22.69 6.11
CA GLN A 130 5.72 22.48 6.30
C GLN A 130 5.45 21.79 7.65
N ASP A 131 4.80 22.51 8.56
CA ASP A 131 4.28 21.94 9.80
C ASP A 131 2.97 21.18 9.50
N ILE A 132 3.00 19.87 9.73
CA ILE A 132 1.85 18.98 9.55
C ILE A 132 0.63 19.43 10.37
N ARG A 133 0.84 20.04 11.54
CA ARG A 133 -0.25 20.60 12.36
C ARG A 133 -0.98 21.70 11.60
N THR A 134 -0.24 22.69 11.10
CA THR A 134 -0.82 23.82 10.37
C THR A 134 -1.56 23.35 9.11
N LEU A 135 -1.04 22.33 8.42
CA LEU A 135 -1.70 21.74 7.26
C LEU A 135 -3.09 21.18 7.61
N PHE A 136 -3.23 20.50 8.75
CA PHE A 136 -4.53 20.00 9.22
C PHE A 136 -5.44 21.11 9.74
N GLU A 137 -4.92 22.07 10.52
CA GLU A 137 -5.69 23.20 11.05
C GLU A 137 -6.30 24.07 9.93
N VAL A 138 -5.61 24.22 8.80
CA VAL A 138 -6.15 24.93 7.62
C VAL A 138 -7.34 24.20 6.99
N ARG A 139 -7.36 22.85 7.04
CA ARG A 139 -8.47 22.04 6.52
C ARG A 139 -9.63 21.93 7.52
N ASP A 140 -9.35 21.94 8.82
CA ASP A 140 -10.35 21.90 9.90
C ASP A 140 -10.91 23.30 10.21
N THR A 141 -11.76 23.80 9.32
CA THR A 141 -12.43 25.11 9.46
C THR A 141 -13.28 25.24 10.73
N THR A 142 -13.62 24.11 11.36
CA THR A 142 -14.45 24.05 12.58
C THR A 142 -13.63 24.01 13.87
N GLY A 143 -12.31 23.79 13.79
CA GLY A 143 -11.46 23.57 14.96
C GLY A 143 -11.86 22.34 15.78
N SER A 144 -12.47 21.34 15.14
CA SER A 144 -13.03 20.16 15.80
C SER A 144 -11.97 19.13 16.21
N GLY A 145 -10.76 19.20 15.66
CA GLY A 145 -9.76 18.15 15.74
C GLY A 145 -9.95 17.05 14.68
N PHE A 146 -10.88 17.22 13.74
CA PHE A 146 -11.18 16.23 12.71
C PHE A 146 -11.19 16.83 11.31
N VAL A 147 -10.72 16.06 10.34
CA VAL A 147 -10.87 16.35 8.90
C VAL A 147 -11.48 15.15 8.17
N THR A 148 -11.89 15.34 6.92
CA THR A 148 -12.35 14.21 6.11
C THR A 148 -11.18 13.27 5.77
N ILE A 149 -11.47 12.00 5.54
CA ILE A 149 -10.43 11.03 5.11
C ILE A 149 -9.81 11.44 3.77
N GLN A 150 -10.60 12.05 2.88
CA GLN A 150 -10.10 12.58 1.61
C GLN A 150 -9.11 13.73 1.83
N ASP A 151 -9.44 14.71 2.68
CA ASP A 151 -8.51 15.81 2.99
C ASP A 151 -7.20 15.28 3.59
N ALA A 152 -7.30 14.32 4.53
CA ALA A 152 -6.11 13.70 5.12
C ALA A 152 -5.26 12.95 4.07
N GLN A 153 -5.90 12.20 3.17
CA GLN A 153 -5.21 11.52 2.06
C GLN A 153 -4.48 12.51 1.15
N GLU A 154 -5.15 13.57 0.70
CA GLU A 154 -4.55 14.62 -0.13
C GLU A 154 -3.36 15.31 0.54
N LEU A 155 -3.47 15.56 1.85
CA LEU A 155 -2.36 16.13 2.64
C LEU A 155 -1.17 15.18 2.72
N PHE A 156 -1.39 13.88 2.97
CA PHE A 156 -0.31 12.91 3.04
C PHE A 156 0.31 12.58 1.68
N ASP A 157 -0.49 12.60 0.62
CA ASP A 157 -0.03 12.39 -0.76
C ASP A 157 1.01 13.44 -1.18
N ALA A 158 0.98 14.65 -0.62
CA ALA A 158 2.00 15.68 -0.85
C ALA A 158 3.41 15.27 -0.35
N PHE A 159 3.50 14.30 0.57
CA PHE A 159 4.76 13.76 1.07
C PHE A 159 5.23 12.52 0.30
N VAL A 160 4.45 11.98 -0.63
CA VAL A 160 4.86 10.87 -1.49
C VAL A 160 5.91 11.38 -2.51
N PRO A 161 7.04 10.67 -2.73
CA PRO A 161 7.36 9.31 -2.30
C PRO A 161 8.22 9.20 -1.03
N LYS A 162 8.44 10.30 -0.28
CA LYS A 162 9.21 10.24 0.98
C LYS A 162 8.50 9.37 2.02
N ILE A 163 7.17 9.39 2.01
CA ILE A 163 6.31 8.39 2.62
C ILE A 163 5.74 7.52 1.49
N THR A 164 5.69 6.20 1.67
CA THR A 164 5.11 5.33 0.64
C THR A 164 3.59 5.46 0.60
N LYS A 165 3.00 5.10 -0.54
CA LYS A 165 1.53 5.05 -0.67
C LYS A 165 0.89 4.11 0.35
N HIS A 166 1.57 3.01 0.70
CA HIS A 166 1.10 2.11 1.74
C HIS A 166 1.18 2.75 3.13
N GLY A 167 2.27 3.46 3.45
CA GLY A 167 2.37 4.23 4.68
C GLY A 167 1.25 5.26 4.84
N VAL A 168 0.85 5.94 3.75
CA VAL A 168 -0.32 6.82 3.77
C VAL A 168 -1.59 6.05 4.15
N ILE A 169 -1.83 4.88 3.55
CA ILE A 169 -2.97 4.01 3.89
C ILE A 169 -2.93 3.61 5.37
N THR A 170 -1.77 3.24 5.89
CA THR A 170 -1.57 2.87 7.29
C THR A 170 -1.86 4.03 8.24
N LEU A 171 -1.40 5.25 7.93
CA LEU A 171 -1.74 6.45 8.72
C LEU A 171 -3.24 6.67 8.74
N ILE A 172 -3.89 6.66 7.57
CA ILE A 172 -5.33 6.87 7.47
C ILE A 172 -6.08 5.85 8.31
N ARG A 173 -5.78 4.55 8.17
CA ARG A 173 -6.47 3.48 8.90
C ARG A 173 -6.22 3.52 10.40
N ALA A 174 -5.03 3.93 10.84
CA ALA A 174 -4.67 3.97 12.25
C ALA A 174 -5.36 5.11 13.03
N PHE A 175 -5.64 6.24 12.37
CA PHE A 175 -6.20 7.44 13.00
C PHE A 175 -7.62 7.78 12.49
N GLU A 176 -8.24 6.90 11.71
CA GLU A 176 -9.66 6.98 11.35
C GLU A 176 -10.54 6.60 12.55
N ARG A 177 -11.62 7.36 12.76
CA ARG A 177 -12.61 7.14 13.83
C ARG A 177 -14.01 6.89 13.28
N TYR A 178 -14.91 6.47 14.17
CA TYR A 178 -16.34 6.30 13.86
C TYR A 178 -16.89 7.55 13.16
N GLY A 179 -17.49 7.35 11.99
CA GLY A 179 -18.00 8.43 11.14
C GLY A 179 -17.11 8.81 9.95
N GLY A 180 -16.03 8.05 9.68
CA GLY A 180 -15.21 8.24 8.47
C GLY A 180 -14.45 9.56 8.48
N ARG A 181 -13.97 9.95 9.66
CA ARG A 181 -13.17 11.17 9.87
C ARG A 181 -11.81 10.83 10.45
N PHE A 182 -10.84 11.67 10.14
CA PHE A 182 -9.45 11.52 10.58
C PHE A 182 -9.18 12.40 11.80
N GLU A 183 -8.70 11.80 12.89
CA GLU A 183 -8.38 12.49 14.15
C GLU A 183 -6.89 12.91 14.18
N TYR A 184 -6.58 14.09 13.65
CA TYR A 184 -5.19 14.56 13.58
C TYR A 184 -4.54 14.91 14.93
N PRO A 185 -5.24 15.35 16.00
CA PRO A 185 -4.61 15.56 17.30
C PRO A 185 -3.96 14.31 17.88
N LEU A 186 -4.56 13.14 17.65
CA LEU A 186 -4.00 11.85 18.10
C LEU A 186 -2.71 11.51 17.36
N LEU A 187 -2.66 11.73 16.05
CA LEU A 187 -1.42 11.62 15.27
C LEU A 187 -0.33 12.55 15.83
N LEU A 188 -0.67 13.82 16.08
CA LEU A 188 0.27 14.80 16.63
C LEU A 188 0.77 14.40 18.02
N GLN A 189 -0.07 13.76 18.84
CA GLN A 189 0.35 13.19 20.12
C GLN A 189 1.33 12.03 19.90
N TYR A 190 1.03 11.13 18.97
CA TYR A 190 1.89 9.99 18.64
C TYR A 190 3.26 10.41 18.12
N MET A 191 3.33 11.51 17.37
CA MET A 191 4.60 12.08 16.87
C MET A 191 5.48 12.70 17.97
N ARG A 192 4.93 13.01 19.14
CA ARG A 192 5.69 13.61 20.26
C ARG A 192 6.41 12.57 21.11
N VAL A 193 5.91 11.34 21.12
CA VAL A 193 6.58 10.17 21.70
C VAL A 193 7.81 9.83 20.84
#